data_AF-A0A7W7SX10-F1
#
_entry.id   AF-A0A7W7SX10-F1
#
_cell.length_a   1.000
_cell.length_b   1.000
_cell.length_c   1.000
_cell.angle_alpha   90.00
_cell.angle_beta   90.00
_cell.angle_gamma   90.00
#
_symmetry.space_group_name_H-M   'P 1'
#
loop_
_entity.id
_entity.type
_entity.pdbx_description
1 polymer ?
#
loop_
_entity_poly.entity_id
_entity_poly.type
_entity_poly.pdbx_seq_one_letter_code
_entity_poly.pdbx_strand_id
1 'polypeptide(L)'
;MSLGGPASNALDTAVRNSISSGITYTVPAGAANGNANTSSPARVTQALTVGVTDRNDVVPAWSNWGDVIDICAPGVQVVSLWNASDSATYTASGTSFGAAHVAGAVALYLYDNPAASPATVHSAIVSHGTTGIVPDGRCGAPGRLLYTGV
;
A
#
# COMPACT_ATOMS: atom_id res chain seq x y z
N MET A 1 -1.40 -8.04 -0.68
CA MET A 1 -2.79 -8.56 -0.80
C MET A 1 -3.69 -7.47 -1.35
N SER A 2 -4.01 -7.48 -2.64
CA SER A 2 -4.84 -6.42 -3.28
C SER A 2 -6.35 -6.68 -3.14
N LEU A 3 -6.81 -6.84 -1.90
CA LEU A 3 -8.20 -7.08 -1.55
C LEU A 3 -8.51 -6.48 -0.17
N GLY A 4 -9.80 -6.26 0.11
CA GLY A 4 -10.26 -5.84 1.41
C GLY A 4 -11.78 -5.99 1.54
N GLY A 5 -12.27 -5.78 2.75
CA GLY A 5 -13.69 -5.85 3.06
C GLY A 5 -14.01 -5.32 4.46
N PRO A 6 -15.22 -5.61 4.98
CA PRO A 6 -15.57 -5.28 6.35
C PRO A 6 -14.55 -5.82 7.36
N ALA A 7 -14.44 -5.15 8.51
CA ALA A 7 -13.60 -5.58 9.62
C ALA A 7 -13.79 -7.07 9.95
N SER A 8 -12.68 -7.82 10.02
CA SER A 8 -12.68 -9.25 10.30
C SER A 8 -11.51 -9.61 11.22
N ASN A 9 -11.81 -9.93 12.48
CA ASN A 9 -10.80 -10.34 13.45
C ASN A 9 -10.05 -11.61 13.02
N ALA A 10 -10.73 -12.52 12.33
CA ALA A 10 -10.13 -13.74 11.81
C ALA A 10 -9.09 -13.42 10.73
N LEU A 11 -9.44 -12.56 9.75
CA LEU A 11 -8.52 -12.13 8.71
C LEU A 11 -7.32 -11.38 9.29
N ASP A 12 -7.56 -10.43 10.20
CA ASP A 12 -6.48 -9.67 10.82
C ASP A 12 -5.52 -10.55 11.60
N THR A 13 -6.05 -11.55 12.32
CA THR A 13 -5.24 -12.50 13.08
C THR A 13 -4.41 -13.37 12.14
N ALA A 14 -4.98 -13.82 11.03
CA ALA A 14 -4.23 -14.58 10.03
C ALA A 14 -3.09 -13.75 9.43
N VAL A 15 -3.35 -12.49 9.05
CA VAL A 15 -2.33 -11.58 8.52
C VAL A 15 -1.25 -11.30 9.58
N ARG A 16 -1.64 -10.99 10.82
CA ARG A 16 -0.69 -10.75 11.93
C ARG A 16 0.19 -11.97 12.21
N ASN A 17 -0.36 -13.17 12.21
CA ASN A 17 0.40 -14.41 12.42
C ASN A 17 1.41 -14.63 11.29
N SER A 18 1.01 -14.39 10.04
CA SER A 18 1.91 -14.49 8.88
C SER A 18 3.06 -13.47 8.96
N ILE A 19 2.75 -12.23 9.35
CA ILE A 19 3.78 -11.20 9.57
C ILE A 19 4.73 -11.60 10.70
N SER A 20 4.19 -12.12 11.81
CA SER A 20 5.00 -12.62 12.93
C SER A 20 5.90 -13.80 12.53
N SER A 21 5.60 -14.50 11.43
CA SER A 21 6.45 -15.57 10.90
C SER A 21 7.54 -15.08 9.93
N GLY A 22 7.64 -13.76 9.71
CA GLY A 22 8.69 -13.15 8.88
C GLY A 22 8.23 -12.67 7.50
N ILE A 23 6.94 -12.71 7.19
CA ILE A 23 6.43 -12.30 5.86
C ILE A 23 5.95 -10.84 5.89
N THR A 24 6.52 -9.99 5.03
CA THR A 24 6.04 -8.62 4.84
C THR A 24 4.74 -8.60 4.02
N TYR A 25 3.76 -7.80 4.45
CA TYR A 25 2.51 -7.60 3.72
C TYR A 25 2.36 -6.15 3.29
N THR A 26 1.95 -5.95 2.02
CA THR A 26 1.34 -4.70 1.56
C THR A 26 -0.16 -4.92 1.37
N VAL A 27 -0.97 -3.95 1.77
CA VAL A 27 -2.44 -4.04 1.72
C VAL A 27 -3.05 -2.72 1.23
N PRO A 28 -4.14 -2.74 0.46
CA PRO A 28 -4.79 -1.52 -0.01
C PRO A 28 -5.54 -0.85 1.14
N ALA A 29 -5.51 0.48 1.19
CA ALA A 29 -6.33 1.24 2.13
C ALA A 29 -7.84 1.12 1.85
N GLY A 30 -8.22 0.77 0.62
CA GLY A 30 -9.60 0.71 0.12
C GLY A 30 -10.00 1.92 -0.73
N ALA A 31 -11.15 1.84 -1.39
CA ALA A 31 -11.58 2.78 -2.44
C ALA A 31 -13.05 3.23 -2.26
N ALA A 32 -13.46 3.54 -1.03
CA ALA A 32 -14.83 3.92 -0.67
C ALA A 32 -14.94 5.31 -0.01
N ASN A 33 -13.89 6.14 -0.05
CA ASN A 33 -13.78 7.40 0.71
C ASN A 33 -14.08 7.23 2.21
N GLY A 34 -13.79 6.05 2.76
CA GLY A 34 -14.04 5.70 4.16
C GLY A 34 -12.78 5.75 5.01
N ASN A 35 -12.95 5.65 6.32
CA ASN A 35 -11.84 5.46 7.24
C ASN A 35 -11.27 4.03 7.10
N ALA A 36 -10.01 3.89 6.68
CA ALA A 36 -9.35 2.59 6.50
C ALA A 36 -9.32 1.75 7.79
N ASN A 37 -9.38 2.38 8.97
CA ASN A 37 -9.47 1.72 10.27
C ASN A 37 -10.65 0.76 10.42
N THR A 38 -11.72 0.94 9.64
CA THR A 38 -12.94 0.12 9.74
C THR A 38 -12.95 -1.08 8.79
N SER A 39 -11.84 -1.30 8.07
CA SER A 39 -11.72 -2.35 7.06
C SER A 39 -10.54 -3.29 7.31
N SER A 40 -10.70 -4.54 6.88
CA SER A 40 -9.64 -5.55 6.93
C SER A 40 -9.18 -5.89 5.52
N PRO A 41 -7.86 -6.10 5.29
CA PRO A 41 -6.78 -6.07 6.29
C PRO A 41 -6.17 -4.68 6.52
N ALA A 42 -6.73 -3.59 5.98
CA ALA A 42 -6.16 -2.25 6.08
C ALA A 42 -5.91 -1.75 7.52
N ARG A 43 -6.69 -2.22 8.50
CA ARG A 43 -6.49 -1.89 9.93
C ARG A 43 -5.39 -2.70 10.63
N VAL A 44 -4.71 -3.61 9.94
CA VAL A 44 -3.59 -4.38 10.51
C VAL A 44 -2.33 -3.52 10.47
N THR A 45 -1.99 -2.90 11.60
CA THR A 45 -0.88 -1.93 11.71
C THR A 45 0.52 -2.51 11.50
N GLN A 46 0.67 -3.84 11.53
CA GLN A 46 1.93 -4.51 11.19
C GLN A 46 2.13 -4.65 9.67
N ALA A 47 1.08 -4.49 8.87
CA ALA A 47 1.19 -4.48 7.40
C ALA A 47 1.50 -3.05 6.90
N LEU A 48 2.04 -2.95 5.70
CA LEU A 48 2.14 -1.68 4.98
C LEU A 48 0.78 -1.39 4.31
N THR A 49 0.00 -0.48 4.88
CA THR A 49 -1.29 -0.05 4.34
C THR A 49 -1.10 1.13 3.39
N VAL A 50 -1.58 0.94 2.17
CA VAL A 50 -1.20 1.78 1.03
C VAL A 50 -2.41 2.54 0.47
N GLY A 51 -2.33 3.86 0.57
CA GLY A 51 -3.21 4.78 -0.17
C GLY A 51 -2.70 5.00 -1.59
N VAL A 52 -3.37 5.89 -2.35
CA VAL A 52 -2.96 6.16 -3.74
C VAL A 52 -2.98 7.63 -4.09
N THR A 53 -2.12 7.99 -5.04
CA THR A 53 -2.14 9.26 -5.76
C THR A 53 -2.32 9.04 -7.26
N ASP A 54 -2.73 10.11 -7.94
CA ASP A 54 -2.60 10.22 -9.39
C ASP A 54 -1.26 10.82 -9.80
N ARG A 55 -1.10 11.06 -11.11
CA ARG A 55 0.12 11.58 -11.73
C ARG A 55 0.50 13.00 -11.29
N ASN A 56 -0.41 13.73 -10.62
CA ASN A 56 -0.20 15.09 -10.13
C ASN A 56 -0.06 15.11 -8.60
N ASP A 57 0.26 13.97 -7.99
CA ASP A 57 0.35 13.77 -6.54
C ASP A 57 -0.95 14.05 -5.77
N VAL A 58 -2.09 14.01 -6.48
CA VAL A 58 -3.41 14.23 -5.88
C VAL A 58 -4.00 12.90 -5.41
N VAL A 59 -4.45 12.86 -4.15
CA VAL A 59 -5.21 11.72 -3.63
C VAL A 59 -6.64 11.79 -4.18
N PRO A 60 -7.11 10.79 -4.92
CA PRO A 60 -8.46 10.81 -5.47
C PRO A 60 -9.51 10.71 -4.36
N ALA A 61 -10.65 11.38 -4.55
CA ALA A 61 -11.71 11.47 -3.54
C ALA A 61 -12.25 10.11 -3.07
N TRP A 62 -12.16 9.07 -3.91
CA TRP A 62 -12.59 7.72 -3.57
C TRP A 62 -11.57 6.95 -2.73
N SER A 63 -10.31 7.38 -2.62
CA SER A 63 -9.34 6.69 -1.76
C SER A 63 -9.79 6.78 -0.31
N ASN A 64 -9.71 5.65 0.40
CA ASN A 64 -9.88 5.67 1.85
C ASN A 64 -8.79 6.53 2.51
N TRP A 65 -9.09 6.99 3.73
CA TRP A 65 -8.27 7.88 4.55
C TRP A 65 -8.11 7.31 5.96
N GLY A 66 -7.23 7.87 6.78
CA GLY A 66 -7.03 7.44 8.17
C GLY A 66 -5.55 7.36 8.55
N ASP A 67 -5.32 7.29 9.86
CA ASP A 67 -3.99 7.20 10.47
C ASP A 67 -3.32 5.82 10.28
N VAL A 68 -4.08 4.79 9.93
CA VAL A 68 -3.53 3.46 9.57
C VAL A 68 -2.89 3.42 8.19
N ILE A 69 -2.98 4.49 7.38
CA ILE A 69 -2.31 4.55 6.08
C ILE A 69 -0.86 4.98 6.30
N ASP A 70 0.07 4.12 5.94
CA ASP A 70 1.50 4.34 6.15
C ASP A 70 2.12 5.21 5.06
N ILE A 71 1.71 4.98 3.81
CA ILE A 71 2.31 5.56 2.60
C ILE A 71 1.31 5.53 1.44
N CYS A 72 1.50 6.42 0.46
CA CYS A 72 0.82 6.35 -0.83
C CYS A 72 1.76 5.96 -1.96
N ALA A 73 1.20 5.42 -3.03
CA ALA A 73 1.92 5.10 -4.25
C ALA A 73 1.03 5.37 -5.48
N PRO A 74 1.59 5.44 -6.70
CA PRO A 74 0.79 5.59 -7.91
C PRO A 74 -0.27 4.49 -8.01
N GLY A 75 -1.53 4.90 -8.16
CA GLY A 75 -2.65 3.96 -8.25
C GLY A 75 -3.83 4.44 -9.07
N VAL A 76 -3.70 5.56 -9.77
CA VAL A 76 -4.72 6.09 -10.69
C VAL A 76 -4.19 5.97 -12.11
N GLN A 77 -5.01 5.40 -13.01
CA GLN A 77 -4.66 5.17 -14.42
C GLN A 77 -3.35 4.40 -14.61
N VAL A 78 -3.16 3.34 -13.81
CA VAL A 78 -2.01 2.45 -13.91
C VAL A 78 -2.25 1.45 -15.05
N VAL A 79 -1.28 1.37 -15.96
CA VAL A 79 -1.25 0.37 -17.02
C VAL A 79 -0.60 -0.91 -16.48
N SER A 80 -1.23 -2.05 -16.70
CA SER A 80 -0.64 -3.36 -16.38
C SER A 80 -1.08 -4.42 -17.38
N LEU A 81 -0.56 -5.64 -17.21
CA LEU A 81 -0.94 -6.80 -18.01
C LEU A 81 -2.41 -7.17 -17.81
N TRP A 82 -3.01 -7.81 -18.82
CA TRP A 82 -4.40 -8.26 -18.77
C TRP A 82 -4.57 -9.66 -19.36
N ASN A 83 -5.62 -10.36 -18.93
CA ASN A 83 -5.84 -11.76 -19.26
C ASN A 83 -6.48 -12.01 -20.65
N ALA A 84 -6.60 -10.99 -21.50
CA ALA A 84 -7.20 -11.13 -22.82
C ALA A 84 -6.24 -11.76 -23.85
N SER A 85 -4.93 -11.59 -23.69
CA SER A 85 -3.86 -12.24 -24.48
C SER A 85 -2.49 -12.04 -23.81
N ASP A 86 -1.45 -12.73 -24.30
CA ASP A 86 -0.07 -12.62 -23.78
C ASP A 86 0.55 -11.23 -23.91
N SER A 87 -0.02 -10.37 -24.77
CA SER A 87 0.43 -8.99 -24.98
C SER A 87 -0.62 -7.96 -24.54
N ALA A 88 -1.73 -8.40 -23.93
CA ALA A 88 -2.82 -7.51 -23.57
C ALA A 88 -2.44 -6.66 -22.36
N THR A 89 -2.87 -5.40 -22.40
CA THR A 89 -2.75 -4.46 -21.30
C THR A 89 -4.11 -3.93 -20.90
N TYR A 90 -4.24 -3.50 -19.64
CA TYR A 90 -5.41 -2.83 -19.12
C TYR A 90 -5.01 -1.65 -18.23
N THR A 91 -5.76 -0.56 -18.36
CA THR A 91 -5.54 0.65 -17.56
C THR A 91 -6.66 0.77 -16.53
N ALA A 92 -6.30 0.79 -15.25
CA ALA A 92 -7.27 0.92 -14.17
C ALA A 92 -6.73 1.73 -12.99
N SER A 93 -7.63 2.00 -12.06
CA SER A 93 -7.36 2.77 -10.85
C SER A 93 -7.81 1.99 -9.63
N GLY A 94 -7.07 2.10 -8.53
CA GLY A 94 -7.44 1.52 -7.24
C GLY A 94 -6.25 1.42 -6.29
N THR A 95 -6.53 1.37 -4.99
CA THR A 95 -5.51 1.14 -3.95
C THR A 95 -4.81 -0.21 -4.09
N SER A 96 -5.43 -1.17 -4.76
CA SER A 96 -4.83 -2.42 -5.21
C SER A 96 -3.56 -2.24 -6.07
N PHE A 97 -3.49 -1.18 -6.87
CA PHE A 97 -2.32 -0.86 -7.71
C PHE A 97 -1.23 -0.16 -6.90
N GLY A 98 -1.60 0.75 -5.99
CA GLY A 98 -0.64 1.34 -5.05
C GLY A 98 0.04 0.27 -4.20
N ALA A 99 -0.74 -0.65 -3.62
CA ALA A 99 -0.22 -1.78 -2.83
C ALA A 99 0.74 -2.68 -3.63
N ALA A 100 0.52 -2.84 -4.94
CA ALA A 100 1.40 -3.58 -5.82
C ALA A 100 2.74 -2.85 -6.07
N HIS A 101 2.72 -1.53 -6.28
CA HIS A 101 3.96 -0.74 -6.37
C HIS A 101 4.80 -0.82 -5.10
N VAL A 102 4.16 -0.68 -3.93
CA VAL A 102 4.86 -0.83 -2.64
C VAL A 102 5.41 -2.25 -2.48
N ALA A 103 4.70 -3.29 -2.95
CA ALA A 103 5.21 -4.66 -2.91
C ALA A 103 6.48 -4.82 -3.76
N GLY A 104 6.55 -4.16 -4.92
CA GLY A 104 7.77 -4.10 -5.74
C GLY A 104 8.94 -3.43 -5.01
N ALA A 105 8.70 -2.29 -4.37
CA ALA A 105 9.71 -1.60 -3.57
C ALA A 105 10.19 -2.44 -2.37
N VAL A 106 9.27 -3.13 -1.69
CA VAL A 106 9.59 -4.11 -0.64
C VAL A 106 10.50 -5.21 -1.17
N ALA A 107 10.22 -5.74 -2.37
CA ALA A 107 11.04 -6.78 -2.99
C ALA A 107 12.46 -6.28 -3.31
N LEU A 108 12.60 -5.05 -3.83
CA LEU A 108 13.91 -4.42 -4.05
C LEU A 108 14.68 -4.26 -2.74
N TYR A 109 14.03 -3.76 -1.69
CA TYR A 109 14.67 -3.62 -0.38
C TYR A 109 15.12 -4.97 0.21
N LEU A 110 14.28 -6.01 0.09
CA LEU A 110 14.60 -7.36 0.57
C LEU A 110 15.68 -8.06 -0.28
N TYR A 111 15.83 -7.69 -1.56
CA TYR A 111 16.93 -8.20 -2.40
C TYR A 111 18.29 -7.82 -1.79
N ASP A 112 18.44 -6.57 -1.34
CA ASP A 112 19.67 -6.11 -0.69
C ASP A 112 19.74 -6.48 0.80
N ASN A 113 18.59 -6.69 1.45
CA ASN A 113 18.47 -6.96 2.88
C ASN A 113 17.66 -8.24 3.15
N PRO A 114 18.13 -9.43 2.72
CA PRO A 114 17.32 -10.66 2.70
C PRO A 114 16.92 -11.18 4.08
N ALA A 115 17.61 -10.74 5.15
CA ALA A 115 17.30 -11.10 6.54
C ALA A 115 16.49 -10.02 7.29
N ALA A 116 16.06 -8.94 6.62
CA ALA A 116 15.32 -7.87 7.25
C ALA A 116 13.95 -8.37 7.76
N SER A 117 13.65 -8.05 9.02
CA SER A 117 12.34 -8.36 9.60
C SER A 117 11.23 -7.53 8.94
N PRO A 118 9.96 -7.98 8.95
CA PRO A 118 8.85 -7.18 8.44
C PRO A 118 8.76 -5.77 9.04
N ALA A 119 9.08 -5.62 10.33
CA ALA A 119 9.11 -4.31 10.99
C ALA A 119 10.23 -3.41 10.46
N THR A 120 11.40 -3.98 10.17
CA THR A 120 12.53 -3.28 9.54
C THR A 120 12.17 -2.85 8.13
N VAL A 121 11.56 -3.75 7.34
CA VAL A 121 11.09 -3.44 5.97
C VAL A 121 10.03 -2.34 6.00
N HIS A 122 9.03 -2.45 6.87
CA HIS A 122 7.98 -1.43 7.04
C HIS A 122 8.60 -0.05 7.32
N SER A 123 9.47 0.01 8.34
CA SER A 123 10.14 1.25 8.72
C SER A 123 10.98 1.82 7.59
N ALA A 124 11.74 0.99 6.86
CA ALA A 124 12.56 1.42 5.76
C ALA A 124 11.72 1.98 4.60
N ILE A 125 10.65 1.30 4.19
CA ILE A 125 9.79 1.76 3.10
C ILE A 125 9.12 3.08 3.45
N VAL A 126 8.62 3.22 4.68
CA VAL A 126 7.98 4.46 5.15
C VAL A 126 9.01 5.60 5.29
N SER A 127 10.20 5.33 5.83
CA SER A 127 11.20 6.39 6.03
C SER A 127 11.78 6.95 4.73
N HIS A 128 11.83 6.15 3.66
CA HIS A 128 12.33 6.57 2.35
C HIS A 128 11.30 7.34 1.52
N GLY A 129 10.01 7.31 1.89
CA GLY A 129 8.95 7.99 1.14
C GLY A 129 9.18 9.50 1.05
N THR A 130 8.94 10.07 -0.13
CA THR A 130 9.00 11.51 -0.36
C THR A 130 7.91 12.22 0.44
N THR A 131 8.29 13.21 1.25
CA THR A 131 7.38 14.00 2.09
C THR A 131 7.06 15.36 1.47
N GLY A 132 5.92 15.94 1.83
CA GLY A 132 5.60 17.33 1.50
C GLY A 132 5.10 17.57 0.07
N ILE A 133 4.86 16.50 -0.70
CA ILE A 133 4.30 16.57 -2.06
C ILE A 133 2.84 16.10 -2.14
N VAL A 134 2.42 15.25 -1.21
CA VAL A 134 1.03 14.80 -1.11
C VAL A 134 0.30 15.63 -0.06
N PRO A 135 -0.89 16.20 -0.37
CA PRO A 135 -1.67 16.96 0.61
C PRO A 135 -1.91 16.17 1.91
N ASP A 136 -1.74 16.84 3.05
CA ASP A 136 -1.74 16.23 4.38
C ASP A 136 -2.99 15.37 4.68
N GLY A 137 -2.77 14.30 5.46
CA GLY A 137 -3.84 13.57 6.17
C GLY A 137 -4.47 12.36 5.47
N ARG A 138 -4.13 12.07 4.20
CA ARG A 138 -4.63 10.86 3.48
C ARG A 138 -3.56 9.82 3.13
N CYS A 139 -2.28 10.11 3.35
CA CYS A 139 -1.14 9.28 2.94
C CYS A 139 -0.09 9.15 4.06
N GLY A 140 -0.55 8.96 5.29
CA GLY A 140 0.27 9.07 6.50
C GLY A 140 0.59 10.52 6.88
N ALA A 141 1.17 10.74 8.05
CA ALA A 141 1.66 12.05 8.50
C ALA A 141 3.20 12.07 8.47
N PRO A 142 3.87 12.90 7.65
CA PRO A 142 3.40 14.13 6.98
C PRO A 142 3.16 13.98 5.46
N GLY A 143 2.35 13.01 5.03
CA GLY A 143 2.06 12.76 3.60
C GLY A 143 3.25 12.18 2.84
N ARG A 144 3.33 10.84 2.75
CA ARG A 144 4.44 10.13 2.11
C ARG A 144 4.04 9.52 0.77
N LEU A 145 4.84 9.77 -0.26
CA LEU A 145 4.78 9.06 -1.53
C LEU A 145 5.94 8.07 -1.64
N LEU A 146 5.65 6.87 -2.14
CA LEU A 146 6.64 5.81 -2.34
C LEU A 146 7.81 6.29 -3.20
N TYR A 147 9.03 5.98 -2.75
CA TYR A 147 10.27 6.26 -3.46
C TYR A 147 11.20 5.04 -3.36
N THR A 148 11.79 4.64 -4.48
CA THR A 148 12.64 3.44 -4.58
C THR A 148 14.14 3.73 -4.58
N GLY A 149 14.56 5.01 -4.66
CA GLY A 149 15.98 5.37 -4.55
C GLY A 149 16.84 5.11 -5.79
N VAL A 150 16.24 4.77 -6.93
CA VAL A 150 16.91 4.73 -8.25
C VAL A 150 16.69 6.01 -9.03
#